data_AF-A0AAT9FGX6-F1
#
_entry.id   AF-A0AAT9FGX6-F1
#
_cell.length_a   1.000
_cell.length_b   1.000
_cell.length_c   1.000
_cell.angle_alpha   90.00
_cell.angle_beta   90.00
_cell.angle_gamma   90.00
#
_symmetry.space_group_name_H-M   'P 1'
#
loop_
_entity.id
_entity.type
_entity.pdbx_description
1 polymer ?
#
loop_
_entity_poly.entity_id
_entity_poly.type
_entity_poly.pdbx_seq_one_letter_code
_entity_poly.pdbx_strand_id
1 'polypeptide(L)'
;MRNLKDGIRSLVKIDFYGNVHKYFRGTDKEERFTNEVRILKELEKRGCTNVPKFIEANEDELHLVTSNCGSPAPNLSKKKSDAIFAKLEKDFGVRHDDPEPRNITYDEKAGQFCIIDFELSTLLDEPSAE
;
A
#
# COMPACT_ATOMS: atom_id res chain seq x y z
N MET A 1 -18.18 -6.59 -8.41
CA MET A 1 -17.17 -6.31 -7.37
C MET A 1 -17.34 -7.28 -6.22
N ARG A 2 -16.25 -7.79 -5.64
CA ARG A 2 -16.24 -8.69 -4.47
C ARG A 2 -15.62 -7.97 -3.28
N ASN A 3 -16.18 -8.14 -2.08
CA ASN A 3 -15.60 -7.59 -0.86
C ASN A 3 -14.37 -8.41 -0.43
N LEU A 4 -13.27 -7.71 -0.11
CA LEU A 4 -12.02 -8.30 0.41
C LEU A 4 -11.83 -8.03 1.91
N LYS A 5 -12.15 -6.81 2.36
CA LYS A 5 -12.02 -6.37 3.75
C LYS A 5 -13.15 -5.40 4.06
N ASP A 6 -13.85 -5.60 5.17
CA ASP A 6 -14.81 -4.62 5.70
C ASP A 6 -14.42 -4.30 7.13
N GLY A 7 -13.65 -3.24 7.29
CA GLY A 7 -13.12 -2.79 8.57
C GLY A 7 -13.67 -1.43 8.97
N ILE A 8 -13.48 -1.09 10.24
CA ILE A 8 -13.88 0.21 10.81
C ILE A 8 -13.24 1.38 10.04
N ARG A 9 -11.99 1.19 9.60
CA ARG A 9 -11.17 2.21 8.93
C ARG A 9 -11.27 2.24 7.40
N SER A 10 -11.67 1.13 6.78
CA SER A 10 -11.75 1.04 5.33
C SER A 10 -12.59 -0.15 4.85
N LEU A 11 -13.25 0.03 3.71
CA LEU A 11 -13.87 -1.03 2.94
C LEU A 11 -13.05 -1.27 1.67
N VAL A 12 -12.59 -2.50 1.47
CA VAL A 12 -11.79 -2.90 0.32
C VAL A 12 -12.57 -3.89 -0.52
N LYS A 13 -12.69 -3.59 -1.81
CA LYS A 13 -13.33 -4.44 -2.83
C LYS A 13 -12.36 -4.70 -3.97
N ILE A 14 -12.65 -5.74 -4.75
CA ILE A 14 -11.98 -6.02 -6.02
C ILE A 14 -12.98 -6.04 -7.16
N ASP A 15 -12.64 -5.41 -8.28
CA ASP A 15 -13.47 -5.40 -9.49
C ASP A 15 -13.23 -6.64 -10.36
N PHE A 16 -13.84 -6.66 -11.55
CA PHE A 16 -13.68 -7.77 -12.51
C PHE A 16 -12.29 -7.76 -13.19
N TYR A 17 -11.68 -6.58 -13.35
CA TYR A 17 -10.35 -6.43 -13.94
C TYR A 17 -9.23 -6.76 -12.95
N GLY A 18 -9.59 -6.95 -11.69
CA GLY A 18 -8.66 -7.24 -10.61
C GLY A 18 -8.09 -5.98 -9.97
N ASN A 19 -8.68 -4.80 -10.17
CA ASN A 19 -8.30 -3.59 -9.46
C ASN A 19 -8.89 -3.58 -8.04
N VAL A 20 -8.14 -3.02 -7.11
CA VAL A 20 -8.53 -2.90 -5.71
C VAL A 20 -9.14 -1.53 -5.48
N HIS A 21 -10.36 -1.51 -4.95
CA HIS A 21 -11.10 -0.31 -4.57
C HIS A 21 -11.10 -0.19 -3.06
N LYS A 22 -10.42 0.83 -2.51
CA LYS A 22 -10.35 1.15 -1.08
C LYS A 22 -11.17 2.39 -0.80
N TYR A 23 -12.20 2.27 0.03
CA TYR A 23 -13.01 3.37 0.54
C TYR A 23 -12.60 3.67 1.98
N PHE A 24 -12.22 4.90 2.27
CA PHE A 24 -11.73 5.31 3.60
C PHE A 24 -12.88 5.69 4.52
N ARG A 25 -12.83 5.23 5.77
CA ARG A 25 -13.91 5.39 6.76
C ARG A 25 -13.34 5.67 8.15
N GLY A 26 -14.18 6.19 9.04
CA GLY A 26 -13.80 6.47 10.44
C GLY A 26 -12.95 7.73 10.57
N THR A 27 -12.23 7.82 11.69
CA THR A 27 -11.44 9.00 12.07
C THR A 27 -10.31 9.27 11.06
N ASP A 28 -10.05 10.55 10.80
CA ASP A 28 -8.96 11.05 9.95
C ASP A 28 -8.96 10.44 8.54
N LYS A 29 -10.13 10.03 8.04
CA LYS A 29 -10.30 9.36 6.74
C LYS A 29 -9.76 10.21 5.57
N GLU A 30 -9.93 11.53 5.63
CA GLU A 30 -9.48 12.48 4.60
C GLU A 30 -7.95 12.60 4.59
N GLU A 31 -7.34 12.72 5.77
CA GLU A 31 -5.88 12.77 5.93
C GLU A 31 -5.25 11.45 5.47
N ARG A 32 -5.77 10.31 5.93
CA ARG A 32 -5.31 8.97 5.55
C ARG A 32 -5.44 8.69 4.06
N PHE A 33 -6.54 9.11 3.46
CA PHE A 33 -6.75 9.01 2.00
C PHE A 33 -5.72 9.84 1.24
N THR A 34 -5.55 11.11 1.63
CA THR A 34 -4.61 12.04 0.99
C THR A 34 -3.18 11.53 1.11
N ASN A 35 -2.83 10.99 2.28
CA ASN A 35 -1.51 10.45 2.54
C ASN A 35 -1.23 9.20 1.71
N GLU A 36 -2.15 8.23 1.66
CA GLU A 36 -1.98 7.03 0.82
C GLU A 36 -1.78 7.42 -0.66
N VAL A 37 -2.61 8.32 -1.20
CA VAL A 37 -2.48 8.81 -2.58
C VAL A 37 -1.12 9.48 -2.81
N ARG A 38 -0.69 10.33 -1.88
CA ARG A 38 0.61 11.02 -1.94
C ARG A 38 1.76 10.02 -1.96
N ILE A 39 1.77 9.05 -1.05
CA ILE A 39 2.83 8.05 -0.92
C ILE A 39 2.89 7.15 -2.16
N LEU A 40 1.76 6.64 -2.64
CA LEU A 40 1.74 5.76 -3.81
C LEU A 40 2.26 6.47 -5.08
N LYS A 41 1.84 7.72 -5.30
CA LYS A 41 2.34 8.52 -6.43
C LYS A 41 3.85 8.78 -6.33
N GLU A 42 4.36 9.01 -5.13
CA GLU A 42 5.78 9.25 -4.92
C GLU A 42 6.61 7.97 -5.09
N LEU A 43 6.13 6.84 -4.58
CA LEU A 43 6.74 5.53 -4.80
C LEU A 43 6.77 5.16 -6.29
N GLU A 44 5.72 5.48 -7.04
CA GLU A 44 5.69 5.28 -8.50
C GLU A 44 6.76 6.12 -9.20
N LYS A 45 6.90 7.40 -8.86
CA LYS A 45 7.96 8.26 -9.40
C LYS A 45 9.37 7.75 -9.08
N ARG A 46 9.56 7.20 -7.87
CA ARG A 46 10.82 6.60 -7.42
C ARG A 46 11.06 5.19 -8.02
N GLY A 47 10.16 4.69 -8.85
CA GLY A 47 10.31 3.40 -9.54
C GLY A 47 10.10 2.18 -8.64
N CYS A 48 9.38 2.33 -7.52
CA CYS A 48 9.08 1.23 -6.61
C CYS A 48 8.04 0.28 -7.25
N THR A 49 8.46 -0.95 -7.55
CA THR A 49 7.60 -1.94 -8.26
C THR A 49 6.89 -2.91 -7.33
N ASN A 50 7.24 -2.94 -6.04
CA ASN A 50 6.71 -3.88 -5.06
C ASN A 50 5.63 -3.26 -4.17
N VAL A 51 4.79 -2.40 -4.76
CA VAL A 51 3.67 -1.69 -4.12
C VAL A 51 2.49 -1.58 -5.10
N PRO A 52 1.26 -1.32 -4.62
CA PRO A 52 0.12 -1.07 -5.51
C PRO A 52 0.37 0.11 -6.42
N LYS A 53 0.15 -0.05 -7.72
CA LYS A 53 0.17 1.06 -8.66
C LYS A 53 -1.08 1.90 -8.48
N PHE A 54 -0.92 3.21 -8.41
CA PHE A 54 -2.03 4.15 -8.41
C PHE A 54 -2.76 4.08 -9.76
N ILE A 55 -4.09 4.03 -9.75
CA ILE A 55 -4.92 4.05 -10.98
C ILE A 55 -5.76 5.32 -11.01
N GLU A 56 -6.63 5.50 -10.03
CA GLU A 56 -7.51 6.66 -9.90
C GLU A 56 -7.86 6.92 -8.45
N ALA A 57 -8.30 8.14 -8.16
CA ALA A 57 -8.80 8.53 -6.86
C ALA A 57 -9.93 9.56 -6.99
N ASN A 58 -10.93 9.43 -6.13
CA ASN A 58 -12.06 10.34 -5.98
C ASN A 58 -12.07 10.89 -4.56
N GLU A 59 -11.79 12.19 -4.43
CA GLU A 59 -11.72 12.91 -3.15
C GLU A 59 -13.10 13.07 -2.49
N ASP A 60 -14.17 13.27 -3.27
CA ASP A 60 -15.53 13.42 -2.74
C ASP A 60 -16.03 12.15 -2.06
N GLU A 61 -15.65 10.98 -2.60
CA GLU A 61 -16.01 9.67 -2.05
C GLU A 61 -14.94 9.08 -1.12
N LEU A 62 -13.76 9.71 -1.01
CA LEU A 62 -12.58 9.16 -0.36
C LEU A 62 -12.30 7.73 -0.83
N HIS A 63 -12.29 7.58 -2.15
CA HIS A 63 -12.19 6.31 -2.85
C HIS A 63 -10.92 6.27 -3.68
N LEU A 64 -10.09 5.26 -3.43
CA LEU A 64 -8.84 5.02 -4.13
C LEU A 64 -8.93 3.70 -4.91
N VAL A 65 -8.42 3.70 -6.14
CA VAL A 65 -8.25 2.50 -6.96
C VAL A 65 -6.78 2.26 -7.23
N THR A 66 -6.35 1.02 -6.99
CA THR A 66 -4.98 0.57 -7.23
C THR A 66 -4.93 -0.77 -7.94
N SER A 67 -3.75 -1.13 -8.47
CA SER A 67 -3.50 -2.50 -8.92
C SER A 67 -3.54 -3.49 -7.76
N ASN A 68 -3.93 -4.73 -8.03
CA ASN A 68 -3.83 -5.81 -7.05
C ASN A 68 -2.38 -6.31 -6.90
N CYS A 69 -1.95 -6.51 -5.66
CA CYS A 69 -0.63 -7.00 -5.27
C CYS A 69 -0.63 -8.48 -4.84
N GLY A 70 -1.62 -9.25 -5.27
CA GLY A 70 -1.77 -10.65 -4.96
C GLY A 70 -2.47 -10.91 -3.63
N SER A 71 -2.07 -12.00 -2.98
CA SER A 71 -2.76 -12.49 -1.77
C SER A 71 -1.93 -12.24 -0.51
N PRO A 72 -2.55 -12.14 0.68
CA PRO A 72 -1.82 -12.06 1.95
C PRO A 72 -0.78 -13.20 2.06
N ALA A 73 0.38 -12.90 2.66
CA ALA A 73 1.47 -13.87 2.85
C ALA A 73 1.55 -14.33 4.32
N PRO A 74 0.63 -15.20 4.81
CA PRO A 74 0.51 -15.52 6.24
C PRO A 74 1.72 -16.25 6.84
N ASN A 75 2.51 -16.95 6.01
CA ASN A 75 3.69 -17.70 6.45
C ASN A 75 4.98 -16.87 6.42
N LEU A 76 4.88 -15.55 6.21
CA LEU A 76 6.02 -14.67 6.19
C LEU A 76 6.54 -14.44 7.62
N SER A 77 7.81 -14.77 7.86
CA SER A 77 8.42 -14.51 9.17
C SER A 77 8.60 -13.01 9.41
N LYS A 78 8.49 -12.58 10.67
CA LYS A 78 8.71 -11.18 11.06
C LYS A 78 10.06 -10.66 10.58
N LYS A 79 11.13 -11.44 10.74
CA LYS A 79 12.48 -11.10 10.23
C LYS A 79 12.50 -10.77 8.73
N LYS A 80 11.75 -11.51 7.90
CA LYS A 80 11.69 -11.26 6.46
C LYS A 80 10.81 -10.04 6.15
N SER A 81 9.71 -9.89 6.87
CA SER A 81 8.86 -8.69 6.82
C SER A 81 9.67 -7.43 7.13
N ASP A 82 10.41 -7.42 8.23
CA ASP A 82 11.23 -6.28 8.65
C ASP A 82 12.28 -5.91 7.60
N ALA A 83 12.92 -6.91 6.97
CA ALA A 83 13.86 -6.67 5.89
C ALA A 83 13.21 -6.04 4.64
N ILE A 84 11.97 -6.41 4.33
CA ILE A 84 11.21 -5.83 3.21
C ILE A 84 10.86 -4.36 3.49
N PHE A 85 10.39 -4.05 4.70
CA PHE A 85 10.11 -2.66 5.11
C PHE A 85 11.38 -1.81 5.22
N ALA A 86 12.48 -2.36 5.75
CA ALA A 86 13.76 -1.66 5.80
C ALA A 86 14.28 -1.31 4.39
N LYS A 87 14.05 -2.19 3.40
CA LYS A 87 14.40 -1.91 2.01
C LYS A 87 13.54 -0.77 1.43
N LEU A 88 12.24 -0.75 1.74
CA LEU A 88 11.34 0.34 1.34
C LEU A 88 11.85 1.70 1.88
N GLU A 89 12.20 1.75 3.16
CA GLU A 89 12.72 2.97 3.78
C GLU A 89 14.05 3.40 3.16
N LYS A 90 15.00 2.46 3.04
CA LYS A 90 16.34 2.75 2.53
C LYS A 90 16.37 3.16 1.06
N ASP A 91 15.71 2.40 0.20
CA ASP A 91 15.86 2.55 -1.25
C ASP A 91 14.85 3.57 -1.82
N PHE A 92 13.71 3.76 -1.15
CA PHE A 92 12.64 4.62 -1.65
C PHE A 92 12.23 5.73 -0.68
N GLY A 93 12.89 5.88 0.47
CA GLY A 93 12.64 6.98 1.40
C GLY A 93 11.21 7.01 1.94
N VAL A 94 10.59 5.85 2.14
CA VAL A 94 9.25 5.75 2.74
C VAL A 94 9.30 4.85 3.97
N ARG A 95 8.95 5.41 5.13
CA ARG A 95 8.78 4.64 6.37
C ARG A 95 7.34 4.21 6.52
N HIS A 96 7.12 2.92 6.71
CA HIS A 96 5.79 2.37 6.98
C HIS A 96 5.55 2.31 8.50
N ASP A 97 4.60 3.09 9.01
CA ASP A 97 4.34 3.21 10.46
C ASP A 97 3.50 2.04 11.04
N ASP A 98 3.35 0.96 10.28
CA ASP A 98 2.75 -0.33 10.69
C ASP A 98 3.45 -1.51 9.97
N PRO A 99 4.74 -1.78 10.27
CA PRO A 99 5.56 -2.76 9.53
C PRO A 99 5.24 -4.20 9.94
N GLU A 100 3.98 -4.60 9.81
CA GLU A 100 3.47 -5.90 10.20
C GLU A 100 3.31 -6.85 9.00
N PRO A 101 3.56 -8.16 9.15
CA PRO A 101 3.46 -9.12 8.05
C PRO A 101 2.10 -9.14 7.32
N ARG A 102 1.03 -8.71 7.99
CA ARG A 102 -0.32 -8.57 7.40
C ARG A 102 -0.40 -7.53 6.28
N ASN A 103 0.53 -6.57 6.25
CA ASN A 103 0.63 -5.54 5.23
C ASN A 103 1.58 -5.98 4.10
N ILE A 104 1.96 -7.27 4.07
CA ILE A 104 2.72 -7.87 2.97
C ILE A 104 1.86 -8.91 2.26
N THR A 105 1.81 -8.75 0.95
CA THR A 105 1.16 -9.65 0.00
C THR A 105 2.21 -10.31 -0.89
N TYR A 106 1.84 -11.40 -1.54
CA TYR A 106 2.66 -12.05 -2.56
C TYR A 106 1.94 -12.01 -3.90
N ASP A 107 2.56 -11.33 -4.87
CA ASP A 107 2.09 -11.30 -6.25
C ASP A 107 2.74 -12.44 -7.04
N GLU A 108 1.97 -13.51 -7.28
CA GLU A 108 2.42 -14.67 -8.04
C GLU A 108 2.79 -14.34 -9.48
N LYS A 109 2.16 -13.32 -10.09
CA LYS A 109 2.42 -12.94 -11.48
C LYS A 109 3.77 -12.24 -11.62
N ALA A 110 4.08 -11.37 -10.65
CA ALA A 110 5.35 -10.66 -10.60
C ALA A 110 6.46 -11.44 -9.87
N GLY A 111 6.11 -12.50 -9.14
CA GLY A 111 7.04 -13.33 -8.38
C GLY A 111 7.69 -12.63 -7.18
N GLN A 112 7.02 -11.61 -6.60
CA GLN A 112 7.60 -10.75 -5.58
C GLN A 112 6.64 -10.48 -4.40
N PHE A 113 7.22 -10.11 -3.26
CA PHE A 113 6.45 -9.61 -2.11
C PHE A 113 6.15 -8.14 -2.30
N CYS A 114 4.91 -7.75 -2.05
CA CYS A 114 4.43 -6.38 -2.19
C CYS A 114 3.98 -5.82 -0.85
N ILE A 115 4.30 -4.56 -0.58
CA ILE A 115 3.87 -3.82 0.61
C ILE A 115 2.58 -3.08 0.28
N ILE A 116 1.60 -3.13 1.18
CA ILE A 116 0.29 -2.47 1.02
C ILE A 116 -0.06 -1.65 2.26
N ASP A 117 -1.08 -0.80 2.15
CA ASP A 117 -1.68 -0.03 3.27
C ASP A 117 -0.80 1.13 3.78
N PHE A 118 -0.50 2.09 2.90
CA PHE A 118 0.38 3.23 3.16
C PHE A 118 -0.30 4.41 3.87
N GLU A 119 -1.55 4.30 4.28
CA GLU A 119 -2.34 5.41 4.80
C GLU A 119 -1.72 6.12 6.01
N LEU A 120 -0.88 5.43 6.78
CA LEU A 120 -0.12 5.98 7.90
C LEU A 120 1.37 6.19 7.61
N SER A 121 1.84 5.92 6.39
CA SER A 121 3.26 5.97 6.08
C SER A 121 3.80 7.40 6.05
N THR A 122 5.07 7.54 6.40
CA THR A 122 5.80 8.80 6.39
C THR A 122 6.75 8.85 5.18
N LEU A 123 6.62 9.89 4.38
CA LEU A 123 7.58 10.20 3.32
C LEU A 123 8.82 10.86 3.93
N LEU A 124 9.98 10.25 3.74
CA LEU A 124 11.28 10.82 4.12
C LEU A 124 11.85 11.63 2.96
N ASP A 125 12.73 12.57 3.29
CA ASP A 125 13.55 13.28 2.31
C ASP A 125 14.35 12.28 1.46
N GLU A 126 14.68 12.66 0.23
CA GLU A 126 15.35 11.76 -0.73
C GLU A 126 16.55 11.07 -0.07
N PRO A 127 16.71 9.74 -0.25
CA PRO A 127 17.83 9.03 0.32
C PRO A 127 19.11 9.68 -0.19
N SER A 128 19.87 10.29 0.73
CA SER A 128 21.16 10.90 0.42
C SER A 128 21.98 9.90 -0.38
N ALA A 129 22.26 10.22 -1.64
CA ALA A 129 23.22 9.48 -2.44
C ALA A 129 24.60 9.70 -1.82
N GLU A 130 25.00 8.82 -0.90
CA GLU A 130 26.41 8.65 -0.52
C GLU A 130 27.09 7.65 -1.45
#